data_AF-A0A1J4ZIG6-F1
#
_entry.id   AF-A0A1J4ZIG6-F1
#
_cell.length_a   1.000
_cell.length_b   1.000
_cell.length_c   1.000
_cell.angle_alpha   90.00
_cell.angle_beta   90.00
_cell.angle_gamma   90.00
#
_symmetry.space_group_name_H-M   'P 1'
#
loop_
_entity.id
_entity.type
_entity.pdbx_description
1 polymer ?
#
loop_
_entity_poly.entity_id
_entity_poly.type
_entity_poly.pdbx_seq_one_letter_code
_entity_poly.pdbx_strand_id
1 'polypeptide(L)'
;MKKSLDLVFLWHMHQPDYRNYSSGDFVLPWVYLHAIKDYTDMAYHFERHPKMRAVVNFVPILLDQLEDYADQFATGNIRDPLLRLLVHKNSCELSVDQREFTLDACFKSDHTKMIAPYPAYSLLWEMFQHLQKNGEPALDYLSGQYMADLLTWYHLAWCGESVRREHELVPRLMTKGMGFSYEDRKALFDLIGELTSDIIPRYRRLSDSGQVEISATPHYHPLAPLLIDFNSAKEAMPDAPQPKSPHYPKGRLRVTRHIQLAKESHKARFGSEPKGMWPAEGSISDETLEVFAEQGCGWAASGEGVLVNSLRKSHQDVPDRNHYLYRPYTLEKGADGLQCFFRDDKLSDLIGFEYSRWHGKDAALHFVTQLKNIAKNAPEGETPIVSVILDGEN
;
A
#
# COMPACT_ATOMS: atom_id res chain seq x y z
N MET A 1 20.33 26.89 21.50
CA MET A 1 19.98 26.65 20.07
C MET A 1 18.77 25.71 20.04
N LYS A 2 17.80 25.91 19.14
CA LYS A 2 16.72 24.92 18.97
C LYS A 2 17.37 23.66 18.38
N LYS A 3 17.31 22.52 19.08
CA LYS A 3 17.72 21.23 18.52
C LYS A 3 16.76 20.86 17.39
N SER A 4 17.29 20.51 16.23
CA SER A 4 16.55 20.02 15.06
C SER A 4 16.59 18.49 15.02
N LEU A 5 15.71 17.90 14.21
CA LEU A 5 15.74 16.49 13.84
C LEU A 5 15.42 16.36 12.35
N ASP A 6 15.83 15.24 11.77
CA ASP A 6 15.42 14.83 10.43
C ASP A 6 14.28 13.82 10.55
N LEU A 7 13.16 14.09 9.88
CA LEU A 7 12.00 13.20 9.84
C LEU A 7 11.91 12.58 8.45
N VAL A 8 11.90 11.26 8.40
CA VAL A 8 11.77 10.48 7.16
C VAL A 8 10.50 9.67 7.23
N PHE A 9 9.51 10.04 6.41
CA PHE A 9 8.38 9.17 6.13
C PHE A 9 8.74 8.18 5.02
N LEU A 10 8.39 6.91 5.21
CA LEU A 10 8.44 5.88 4.18
C LEU A 10 7.06 5.22 4.08
N TRP A 11 6.40 5.45 2.96
CA TRP A 11 5.10 4.84 2.65
C TRP A 11 5.29 3.64 1.72
N HIS A 12 4.94 2.44 2.19
CA HIS A 12 5.09 1.19 1.47
C HIS A 12 3.82 0.84 0.70
N MET A 13 3.86 0.97 -0.62
CA MET A 13 2.74 0.66 -1.51
C MET A 13 2.91 -0.76 -2.05
N HIS A 14 2.07 -1.68 -1.56
CA HIS A 14 2.14 -3.09 -1.95
C HIS A 14 0.75 -3.71 -2.10
N GLN A 15 0.60 -4.50 -3.16
CA GLN A 15 -0.49 -5.46 -3.31
C GLN A 15 0.11 -6.77 -3.85
N PRO A 16 -0.32 -7.94 -3.36
CA PRO A 16 -0.04 -9.23 -3.99
C PRO A 16 -0.46 -9.26 -5.46
N ASP A 17 0.04 -10.23 -6.24
CA ASP A 17 -0.46 -10.43 -7.60
C ASP A 17 -1.86 -11.04 -7.54
N TYR A 18 -2.87 -10.23 -7.85
CA TYR A 18 -4.28 -10.65 -7.89
C TYR A 18 -4.69 -11.21 -9.25
N ARG A 19 -3.77 -11.32 -10.21
CA ARG A 19 -4.09 -11.94 -11.50
C ARG A 19 -4.08 -13.46 -11.36
N ASN A 20 -5.13 -14.09 -11.83
CA ASN A 20 -5.15 -15.53 -12.00
C ASN A 20 -4.21 -15.93 -13.15
N TYR A 21 -3.20 -16.75 -12.86
CA TYR A 21 -2.20 -17.13 -13.86
C TYR A 21 -2.73 -17.96 -15.05
N SER A 22 -3.91 -18.58 -14.93
CA SER A 22 -4.50 -19.36 -16.04
C SER A 22 -5.46 -18.52 -16.89
N SER A 23 -6.34 -17.73 -16.29
CA SER A 23 -7.33 -16.94 -17.02
C SER A 23 -6.88 -15.51 -17.33
N GLY A 24 -5.93 -14.97 -16.56
CA GLY A 24 -5.52 -13.57 -16.62
C GLY A 24 -6.50 -12.60 -15.95
N ASP A 25 -7.65 -13.09 -15.47
CA ASP A 25 -8.65 -12.30 -14.75
C ASP A 25 -8.15 -11.92 -13.34
N PHE A 26 -8.60 -10.76 -12.84
CA PHE A 26 -8.33 -10.35 -11.47
C PHE A 26 -9.26 -11.08 -10.51
N VAL A 27 -8.69 -11.64 -9.44
CA VAL A 27 -9.46 -12.31 -8.39
C VAL A 27 -9.95 -11.35 -7.31
N LEU A 28 -9.26 -10.22 -7.13
CA LEU A 28 -9.62 -9.18 -6.17
C LEU A 28 -9.35 -7.78 -6.75
N PRO A 29 -10.22 -6.79 -6.44
CA PRO A 29 -10.19 -5.46 -7.05
C PRO A 29 -9.21 -4.47 -6.41
N TRP A 30 -8.41 -4.91 -5.43
CA TRP A 30 -7.72 -4.00 -4.51
C TRP A 30 -6.75 -3.03 -5.19
N VAL A 31 -6.07 -3.45 -6.26
CA VAL A 31 -5.10 -2.60 -6.96
C VAL A 31 -5.73 -1.31 -7.50
N TYR A 32 -6.84 -1.39 -8.26
CA TYR A 32 -7.45 -0.18 -8.80
C TYR A 32 -8.24 0.58 -7.72
N LEU A 33 -8.79 -0.11 -6.72
CA LEU A 33 -9.49 0.55 -5.62
C LEU A 33 -8.54 1.41 -4.76
N HIS A 34 -7.35 0.90 -4.45
CA HIS A 34 -6.31 1.69 -3.81
C HIS A 34 -5.73 2.75 -4.75
N ALA A 35 -5.69 2.50 -6.06
CA ALA A 35 -5.31 3.53 -7.03
C ALA A 35 -6.22 4.75 -6.98
N ILE A 36 -7.55 4.59 -6.97
CA ILE A 36 -8.51 5.70 -6.92
C ILE A 36 -8.71 6.30 -5.52
N LYS A 37 -7.99 5.78 -4.53
CA LYS A 37 -8.03 6.23 -3.14
C LYS A 37 -6.62 6.57 -2.67
N ASP A 38 -5.94 5.61 -2.05
CA ASP A 38 -4.73 5.79 -1.27
C ASP A 38 -3.57 6.34 -2.10
N TYR A 39 -3.31 5.76 -3.28
CA TYR A 39 -2.19 6.16 -4.11
C TYR A 39 -2.41 7.55 -4.72
N THR A 40 -3.65 7.86 -5.11
CA THR A 40 -4.07 9.16 -5.65
C THR A 40 -4.07 10.25 -4.58
N ASP A 41 -4.64 9.98 -3.40
CA ASP A 41 -4.73 10.95 -2.30
C ASP A 41 -3.35 11.28 -1.74
N MET A 42 -2.47 10.28 -1.59
CA MET A 42 -1.10 10.49 -1.15
C MET A 42 -0.32 11.40 -2.12
N ALA A 43 -0.42 11.16 -3.43
CA ALA A 43 0.19 12.04 -4.44
C ALA A 43 -0.37 13.47 -4.37
N TYR A 44 -1.70 13.60 -4.23
CA TYR A 44 -2.37 14.89 -4.08
C TYR A 44 -1.85 15.68 -2.87
N HIS A 45 -1.62 15.02 -1.73
CA HIS A 45 -1.06 15.69 -0.55
C HIS A 45 0.37 16.21 -0.78
N PHE A 46 1.21 15.47 -1.50
CA PHE A 46 2.54 15.96 -1.89
C PHE A 46 2.43 17.20 -2.80
N GLU A 47 1.57 17.15 -3.81
CA GLU A 47 1.37 18.27 -4.75
C GLU A 47 0.84 19.53 -4.05
N ARG A 48 -0.08 19.38 -3.10
CA ARG A 48 -0.61 20.50 -2.28
C ARG A 48 0.40 21.04 -1.28
N HIS A 49 1.43 20.27 -0.93
CA HIS A 49 2.46 20.66 0.02
C HIS A 49 3.88 20.46 -0.54
N PRO A 50 4.35 21.28 -1.51
CA PRO A 50 5.62 21.09 -2.23
C PRO A 50 6.90 21.06 -1.39
N LYS A 51 6.82 21.49 -0.12
CA LYS A 51 7.94 21.46 0.84
C LYS A 51 8.06 20.14 1.59
N MET A 52 7.00 19.33 1.59
CA MET A 52 6.99 18.01 2.22
C MET A 52 7.85 17.06 1.40
N ARG A 53 8.76 16.35 2.06
CA ARG A 53 9.60 15.32 1.45
C ARG A 53 9.33 13.99 2.11
N ALA A 54 9.34 12.92 1.33
CA ALA A 54 9.15 11.56 1.83
C ALA A 54 9.82 10.56 0.89
N VAL A 55 9.93 9.33 1.37
CA VAL A 55 10.19 8.15 0.56
C VAL A 55 8.84 7.49 0.27
N VAL A 56 8.60 7.14 -0.98
CA VAL A 56 7.49 6.27 -1.38
C VAL A 56 8.10 5.02 -1.96
N ASN A 57 7.76 3.88 -1.39
CA ASN A 57 8.23 2.60 -1.86
C ASN A 57 7.14 1.95 -2.71
N PHE A 58 7.46 1.63 -3.97
CA PHE A 58 6.57 0.85 -4.82
C PHE A 58 7.15 -0.54 -5.04
N VAL A 59 6.37 -1.56 -4.69
CA VAL A 59 6.73 -2.94 -5.02
C VAL A 59 6.50 -3.16 -6.52
N PRO A 60 7.47 -3.71 -7.28
CA PRO A 60 7.33 -3.89 -8.72
C PRO A 60 6.08 -4.66 -9.15
N ILE A 61 5.67 -5.69 -8.40
CA ILE A 61 4.47 -6.47 -8.71
C ILE A 61 3.16 -5.66 -8.62
N LEU A 62 3.12 -4.60 -7.82
CA LEU A 62 2.00 -3.65 -7.82
C LEU A 62 2.01 -2.81 -9.10
N LEU A 63 3.18 -2.30 -9.50
CA LEU A 63 3.34 -1.50 -10.72
C LEU A 63 2.96 -2.31 -11.97
N ASP A 64 3.36 -3.59 -12.03
CA ASP A 64 2.98 -4.50 -13.12
C ASP A 64 1.45 -4.65 -13.24
N GLN A 65 0.72 -4.62 -12.13
CA GLN A 65 -0.74 -4.69 -12.13
C GLN A 65 -1.39 -3.35 -12.49
N LEU A 66 -0.83 -2.21 -12.06
CA LEU A 66 -1.34 -0.89 -12.44
C LEU A 66 -1.24 -0.65 -13.95
N GLU A 67 -0.12 -1.04 -14.57
CA GLU A 67 0.04 -0.98 -16.02
C GLU A 67 -0.91 -1.93 -16.74
N ASP A 68 -1.12 -3.13 -16.19
CA ASP A 68 -2.10 -4.09 -16.70
C ASP A 68 -3.52 -3.49 -16.70
N TYR A 69 -3.91 -2.81 -15.62
CA TYR A 69 -5.18 -2.06 -15.58
C TYR A 69 -5.22 -0.93 -16.62
N ALA A 70 -4.17 -0.13 -16.73
CA ALA A 70 -4.09 0.95 -17.73
C ALA A 70 -4.30 0.40 -19.16
N ASP A 71 -3.68 -0.75 -19.49
CA ASP A 71 -3.86 -1.44 -20.75
C ASP A 71 -5.30 -1.96 -20.94
N GLN A 72 -5.93 -2.48 -19.88
CA GLN A 72 -7.34 -2.87 -19.93
C GLN A 72 -8.24 -1.68 -20.27
N PHE A 73 -8.05 -0.53 -19.63
CA PHE A 73 -8.82 0.69 -19.91
C PHE A 73 -8.59 1.19 -21.34
N ALA A 74 -7.34 1.17 -21.81
CA ALA A 74 -6.99 1.62 -23.15
C ALA A 74 -7.55 0.72 -24.27
N THR A 75 -7.56 -0.60 -24.05
CA THR A 75 -8.00 -1.59 -25.04
C THR A 75 -9.49 -1.92 -24.94
N GLY A 76 -10.12 -1.66 -23.79
CA GLY A 76 -11.48 -2.11 -23.45
C GLY A 76 -11.59 -3.60 -23.11
N ASN A 77 -10.47 -4.35 -23.07
CA ASN A 77 -10.46 -5.75 -22.68
C ASN A 77 -10.40 -5.89 -21.15
N ILE A 78 -11.54 -5.69 -20.49
CA ILE A 78 -11.61 -5.62 -19.03
C ILE A 78 -11.58 -7.03 -18.43
N ARG A 79 -10.54 -7.29 -17.65
CA ARG A 79 -10.26 -8.54 -16.95
C ARG A 79 -10.64 -8.52 -15.47
N ASP A 80 -10.89 -7.34 -14.91
CA ASP A 80 -11.50 -7.22 -13.60
C ASP A 80 -13.02 -7.44 -13.64
N PRO A 81 -13.57 -8.40 -12.87
CA PRO A 81 -15.00 -8.69 -12.87
C PRO A 81 -15.89 -7.52 -12.42
N LEU A 82 -15.50 -6.75 -11.40
CA LEU A 82 -16.31 -5.64 -10.91
C LEU A 82 -16.36 -4.49 -11.93
N LEU A 83 -15.23 -4.18 -12.57
CA LEU A 83 -15.20 -3.18 -13.64
C LEU A 83 -16.03 -3.61 -14.84
N ARG A 84 -15.98 -4.90 -15.25
CA ARG A 84 -16.87 -5.45 -16.30
C ARG A 84 -18.35 -5.26 -15.96
N LEU A 85 -18.72 -5.55 -14.71
CA LEU A 85 -20.10 -5.43 -14.23
C LEU A 85 -20.54 -3.97 -14.16
N LEU A 86 -19.66 -3.07 -13.71
CA LEU A 86 -19.91 -1.63 -13.65
C LEU A 86 -20.33 -1.10 -15.03
N VAL A 87 -19.67 -1.53 -16.12
CA VAL A 87 -20.01 -1.12 -17.49
C VAL A 87 -20.86 -2.13 -18.27
N HIS A 88 -21.57 -3.04 -17.59
CA HIS A 88 -22.53 -3.92 -18.27
C HIS A 88 -23.69 -3.09 -18.84
N LYS A 89 -23.97 -3.21 -20.15
CA LYS A 89 -24.96 -2.35 -20.84
C LYS A 89 -26.36 -2.45 -20.25
N ASN A 90 -26.79 -3.66 -19.92
CA ASN A 90 -28.09 -3.92 -19.33
C ASN A 90 -27.96 -4.72 -18.04
N SER A 91 -28.16 -4.09 -16.89
CA SER A 91 -28.05 -4.76 -15.59
C SER A 91 -29.18 -5.76 -15.32
N CYS A 92 -30.24 -5.77 -16.14
CA CYS A 92 -31.28 -6.80 -16.09
C CYS A 92 -30.85 -8.13 -16.71
N GLU A 93 -29.78 -8.14 -17.50
CA GLU A 93 -29.25 -9.34 -18.18
C GLU A 93 -28.10 -10.02 -17.41
N LEU A 94 -27.79 -9.55 -16.19
CA LEU A 94 -26.78 -10.18 -15.35
C LEU A 94 -27.19 -11.62 -15.00
N SER A 95 -26.26 -12.57 -15.15
CA SER A 95 -26.48 -13.95 -14.73
C SER A 95 -26.62 -14.06 -13.21
N VAL A 96 -27.12 -15.21 -12.74
CA VAL A 96 -27.23 -15.51 -11.30
C VAL A 96 -25.86 -15.37 -10.63
N ASP A 97 -24.83 -16.02 -11.16
CA ASP A 97 -23.46 -15.93 -10.65
C ASP A 97 -22.90 -14.50 -10.58
N GLN A 98 -23.21 -13.66 -11.58
CA GLN A 98 -22.78 -12.26 -11.61
C GLN A 98 -23.48 -11.42 -10.54
N ARG A 99 -24.75 -11.69 -10.30
CA ARG A 99 -25.55 -11.02 -9.27
C ARG A 99 -25.07 -11.41 -7.87
N GLU A 100 -24.84 -12.70 -7.65
CA GLU A 100 -24.25 -13.21 -6.41
C GLU A 100 -22.88 -12.60 -6.16
N PHE A 101 -21.98 -12.64 -7.15
CA PHE A 101 -20.67 -12.00 -7.05
C PHE A 101 -20.76 -10.51 -6.72
N THR A 102 -21.69 -9.77 -7.34
CA THR A 102 -21.88 -8.33 -7.08
C THR A 102 -22.26 -8.08 -5.63
N LEU A 103 -23.26 -8.81 -5.12
CA LEU A 103 -23.69 -8.72 -3.73
C LEU A 103 -22.56 -9.09 -2.77
N ASP A 104 -21.78 -10.11 -3.13
CA ASP A 104 -20.66 -10.59 -2.34
C ASP A 104 -19.57 -9.53 -2.21
N ALA A 105 -19.06 -9.08 -3.35
CA ALA A 105 -17.93 -8.16 -3.41
C ALA A 105 -18.29 -6.78 -2.84
N CYS A 106 -19.51 -6.30 -3.05
CA CYS A 106 -19.92 -4.98 -2.59
C CYS A 106 -20.30 -4.91 -1.11
N PHE A 107 -20.44 -6.06 -0.42
CA PHE A 107 -20.90 -6.09 0.97
C PHE A 107 -20.10 -6.97 1.96
N LYS A 108 -19.34 -8.00 1.53
CA LYS A 108 -18.75 -8.97 2.47
C LYS A 108 -17.63 -8.44 3.37
N SER A 109 -16.89 -7.40 3.00
CA SER A 109 -15.66 -7.01 3.72
C SER A 109 -15.87 -6.07 4.91
N ASP A 110 -16.98 -6.20 5.66
CA ASP A 110 -17.34 -5.30 6.77
C ASP A 110 -17.21 -3.80 6.40
N HIS A 111 -17.63 -3.47 5.17
CA HIS A 111 -17.66 -2.11 4.65
C HIS A 111 -18.69 -1.22 5.35
N THR A 112 -19.22 -1.62 6.51
CA THR A 112 -20.22 -0.89 7.28
C THR A 112 -19.80 0.56 7.52
N LYS A 113 -18.51 0.81 7.79
CA LYS A 113 -17.96 2.17 7.94
C LYS A 113 -17.91 2.98 6.63
N MET A 114 -17.77 2.32 5.49
CA MET A 114 -17.81 2.97 4.17
C MET A 114 -19.24 3.18 3.66
N ILE A 115 -20.17 2.32 4.06
CA ILE A 115 -21.58 2.37 3.67
C ILE A 115 -22.35 3.40 4.53
N ALA A 116 -22.18 3.35 5.85
CA ALA A 116 -22.96 4.13 6.81
C ALA A 116 -22.99 5.66 6.56
N PRO A 117 -21.92 6.31 6.08
CA PRO A 117 -21.95 7.74 5.78
C PRO A 117 -22.89 8.13 4.62
N TYR A 118 -23.30 7.19 3.77
CA TYR A 118 -24.07 7.46 2.55
C TYR A 118 -25.48 6.87 2.64
N PRO A 119 -26.53 7.69 2.87
CA PRO A 119 -27.89 7.18 3.07
C PRO A 119 -28.41 6.29 1.93
N ALA A 120 -28.10 6.62 0.68
CA ALA A 120 -28.53 5.81 -0.46
C ALA A 120 -27.80 4.46 -0.54
N TYR A 121 -26.51 4.38 -0.17
CA TYR A 121 -25.80 3.11 -0.10
C TYR A 121 -26.27 2.28 1.11
N SER A 122 -26.52 2.92 2.25
CA SER A 122 -27.10 2.27 3.44
C SER A 122 -28.46 1.65 3.12
N LEU A 123 -29.30 2.34 2.36
CA LEU A 123 -30.59 1.80 1.93
C LEU A 123 -30.44 0.51 1.12
N LEU A 124 -29.49 0.44 0.18
CA LEU A 124 -29.22 -0.78 -0.58
C LEU A 124 -28.79 -1.93 0.35
N TRP A 125 -27.91 -1.63 1.30
CA TRP A 125 -27.46 -2.62 2.29
C TRP A 125 -28.60 -3.12 3.17
N GLU A 126 -29.45 -2.24 3.67
CA GLU A 126 -30.63 -2.59 4.48
C GLU A 126 -31.62 -3.47 3.72
N MET A 127 -31.86 -3.16 2.44
CA MET A 127 -32.70 -4.00 1.56
C MET A 127 -32.11 -5.41 1.39
N PHE A 128 -30.80 -5.51 1.12
CA PHE A 128 -30.12 -6.81 1.04
C PHE A 128 -30.22 -7.59 2.34
N GLN A 129 -29.92 -6.96 3.48
CA GLN A 129 -30.00 -7.59 4.80
C GLN A 129 -31.42 -8.08 5.15
N HIS A 130 -32.46 -7.36 4.72
CA HIS A 130 -33.83 -7.79 4.92
C HIS A 130 -34.18 -9.02 4.07
N LEU A 131 -33.77 -9.03 2.80
CA LEU A 131 -34.09 -10.12 1.87
C LEU A 131 -33.26 -11.37 2.14
N GLN A 132 -31.97 -11.22 2.50
CA GLN A 132 -31.08 -12.35 2.79
C GLN A 132 -31.61 -13.25 3.91
N LYS A 133 -32.32 -12.69 4.90
CA LYS A 133 -32.98 -13.45 5.98
C LYS A 133 -34.06 -14.43 5.49
N ASN A 134 -34.62 -14.17 4.31
CA ASN A 134 -35.65 -15.00 3.69
C ASN A 134 -35.08 -16.04 2.71
N GLY A 135 -33.75 -16.16 2.61
CA GLY A 135 -33.05 -17.11 1.74
C GLY A 135 -32.74 -16.58 0.34
N GLU A 136 -31.92 -17.34 -0.42
CA GLU A 136 -31.46 -16.98 -1.76
C GLU A 136 -32.59 -16.61 -2.76
N PRO A 137 -33.75 -17.31 -2.81
CA PRO A 137 -34.83 -16.95 -3.73
C PRO A 137 -35.40 -15.54 -3.51
N ALA A 138 -35.23 -14.95 -2.31
CA ALA A 138 -35.66 -13.59 -2.05
C ALA A 138 -34.77 -12.54 -2.74
N LEU A 139 -33.52 -12.89 -3.07
CA LEU A 139 -32.58 -12.00 -3.77
C LEU A 139 -32.92 -11.84 -5.26
N ASP A 140 -33.74 -12.73 -5.83
CA ASP A 140 -34.26 -12.61 -7.19
C ASP A 140 -35.16 -11.38 -7.39
N TYR A 141 -35.76 -10.87 -6.31
CA TYR A 141 -36.57 -9.64 -6.34
C TYR A 141 -35.73 -8.36 -6.47
N LEU A 142 -34.41 -8.44 -6.32
CA LEU A 142 -33.53 -7.29 -6.55
C LEU A 142 -33.46 -6.99 -8.05
N SER A 143 -33.90 -5.82 -8.47
CA SER A 143 -33.97 -5.47 -9.89
C SER A 143 -32.58 -5.29 -10.51
N GLY A 144 -32.51 -5.24 -11.84
CA GLY A 144 -31.28 -4.82 -12.53
C GLY A 144 -30.83 -3.41 -12.11
N GLN A 145 -31.77 -2.50 -11.81
CA GLN A 145 -31.44 -1.16 -11.31
C GLN A 145 -30.78 -1.21 -9.94
N TYR A 146 -31.22 -2.12 -9.06
CA TYR A 146 -30.57 -2.33 -7.77
C TYR A 146 -29.09 -2.71 -7.95
N MET A 147 -28.79 -3.61 -8.90
CA MET A 147 -27.41 -4.02 -9.19
C MET A 147 -26.58 -2.87 -9.77
N ALA A 148 -27.16 -2.08 -10.69
CA ALA A 148 -26.51 -0.88 -11.23
C ALA A 148 -26.17 0.13 -10.13
N ASP A 149 -27.11 0.37 -9.21
CA ASP A 149 -26.94 1.32 -8.13
C ASP A 149 -25.91 0.83 -7.10
N LEU A 150 -25.92 -0.46 -6.77
CA LEU A 150 -24.95 -1.09 -5.87
C LEU A 150 -23.53 -1.01 -6.42
N LEU A 151 -23.32 -1.41 -7.67
CA LEU A 151 -22.01 -1.32 -8.33
C LEU A 151 -21.52 0.13 -8.35
N THR A 152 -22.38 1.09 -8.66
CA THR A 152 -21.99 2.50 -8.69
C THR A 152 -21.59 2.99 -7.29
N TRP A 153 -22.40 2.70 -6.27
CA TRP A 153 -22.14 3.14 -4.90
C TRP A 153 -20.89 2.54 -4.30
N TYR A 154 -20.60 1.27 -4.58
CA TYR A 154 -19.35 0.64 -4.16
C TYR A 154 -18.15 1.46 -4.63
N HIS A 155 -18.08 1.77 -5.93
CA HIS A 155 -16.97 2.54 -6.50
C HIS A 155 -16.94 4.00 -6.02
N LEU A 156 -18.10 4.66 -5.87
CA LEU A 156 -18.19 6.02 -5.32
C LEU A 156 -17.69 6.07 -3.86
N ALA A 157 -18.02 5.07 -3.05
CA ALA A 157 -17.57 4.97 -1.67
C ALA A 157 -16.05 4.75 -1.57
N TRP A 158 -15.45 4.10 -2.57
CA TRP A 158 -14.01 3.89 -2.67
C TRP A 158 -13.22 5.10 -3.16
N CYS A 159 -13.82 6.05 -3.88
CA CYS A 159 -13.12 7.25 -4.32
C CYS A 159 -12.51 8.02 -3.12
N GLY A 160 -11.23 8.38 -3.23
CA GLY A 160 -10.50 9.16 -2.21
C GLY A 160 -11.05 10.57 -1.98
N GLU A 161 -10.57 11.25 -0.93
CA GLU A 161 -10.98 12.62 -0.60
C GLU A 161 -10.60 13.58 -1.73
N SER A 162 -9.39 13.43 -2.28
CA SER A 162 -8.92 14.30 -3.35
C SER A 162 -9.75 14.10 -4.62
N VAL A 163 -10.12 12.86 -4.93
CA VAL A 163 -10.95 12.55 -6.11
C VAL A 163 -12.32 13.20 -5.99
N ARG A 164 -12.97 13.06 -4.83
CA ARG A 164 -14.29 13.70 -4.58
C ARG A 164 -14.23 15.21 -4.65
N ARG A 165 -13.07 15.81 -4.32
CA ARG A 165 -12.89 17.25 -4.29
C ARG A 165 -12.59 17.84 -5.66
N GLU A 166 -11.73 17.17 -6.43
CA GLU A 166 -11.18 17.71 -7.67
C GLU A 166 -11.99 17.28 -8.91
N HIS A 167 -12.77 16.19 -8.84
CA HIS A 167 -13.57 15.70 -9.96
C HIS A 167 -15.08 15.84 -9.69
N GLU A 168 -15.72 16.84 -10.32
CA GLU A 168 -17.15 17.15 -10.18
C GLU A 168 -18.08 15.94 -10.42
N LEU A 169 -17.63 14.99 -11.26
CA LEU A 169 -18.35 13.75 -11.54
C LEU A 169 -18.76 13.01 -10.27
N VAL A 170 -17.85 12.84 -9.30
CA VAL A 170 -18.09 12.02 -8.11
C VAL A 170 -19.16 12.66 -7.21
N PRO A 171 -19.06 13.94 -6.79
CA PRO A 171 -20.14 14.62 -6.06
C PRO A 171 -21.47 14.66 -6.80
N ARG A 172 -21.46 14.84 -8.13
CA ARG A 172 -22.68 14.82 -8.95
C ARG A 172 -23.40 13.47 -8.87
N LEU A 173 -22.66 12.37 -9.02
CA LEU A 173 -23.21 11.02 -8.92
C LEU A 173 -23.67 10.70 -7.49
N MET A 174 -22.89 11.08 -6.48
CA MET A 174 -23.29 10.92 -5.08
C MET A 174 -24.58 11.70 -4.76
N THR A 175 -24.76 12.89 -5.32
CA THR A 175 -25.97 13.72 -5.17
C THR A 175 -27.17 13.09 -5.90
N LYS A 176 -26.95 12.50 -7.08
CA LYS A 176 -27.98 11.76 -7.81
C LYS A 176 -28.50 10.57 -6.99
N GLY A 177 -27.60 9.85 -6.33
CA GLY A 177 -27.88 8.88 -5.28
C GLY A 177 -28.52 7.56 -5.69
N MET A 178 -29.32 7.50 -6.75
CA MET A 178 -29.94 6.27 -7.25
C MET A 178 -30.35 6.41 -8.72
N GLY A 179 -30.78 5.31 -9.34
CA GLY A 179 -31.22 5.34 -10.73
C GLY A 179 -30.07 5.64 -11.70
N PHE A 180 -28.88 5.12 -11.42
CA PHE A 180 -27.69 5.34 -12.25
C PHE A 180 -27.88 4.72 -13.62
N SER A 181 -27.69 5.55 -14.66
CA SER A 181 -27.80 5.12 -16.04
C SER A 181 -26.52 4.37 -16.48
N TYR A 182 -26.55 3.77 -17.67
CA TYR A 182 -25.33 3.26 -18.30
C TYR A 182 -24.27 4.36 -18.47
N GLU A 183 -24.67 5.55 -18.89
CA GLU A 183 -23.75 6.68 -19.11
C GLU A 183 -23.11 7.17 -17.80
N ASP A 184 -23.86 7.18 -16.69
CA ASP A 184 -23.31 7.53 -15.38
C ASP A 184 -22.23 6.52 -14.94
N ARG A 185 -22.51 5.23 -15.09
CA ARG A 185 -21.58 4.15 -14.74
C ARG A 185 -20.36 4.16 -15.65
N LYS A 186 -20.55 4.41 -16.95
CA LYS A 186 -19.47 4.52 -17.93
C LYS A 186 -18.57 5.72 -17.62
N ALA A 187 -19.14 6.86 -17.27
CA ALA A 187 -18.37 8.03 -16.85
C ALA A 187 -17.53 7.74 -15.60
N LEU A 188 -18.09 7.04 -14.60
CA LEU A 188 -17.35 6.64 -13.41
C LEU A 188 -16.21 5.66 -13.76
N PHE A 189 -16.48 4.67 -14.61
CA PHE A 189 -15.47 3.75 -15.12
C PHE A 189 -14.33 4.48 -15.83
N ASP A 190 -14.65 5.49 -16.65
CA ASP A 190 -13.63 6.27 -17.37
C ASP A 190 -12.74 7.07 -16.41
N LEU A 191 -13.34 7.67 -15.38
CA LEU A 191 -12.58 8.35 -14.32
C LEU A 191 -11.66 7.38 -13.56
N ILE A 192 -12.12 6.16 -13.24
CA ILE A 192 -11.28 5.14 -12.60
C ILE A 192 -10.07 4.81 -13.50
N GLY A 193 -10.29 4.70 -14.81
CA GLY A 193 -9.23 4.44 -15.77
C GLY A 193 -8.22 5.58 -15.87
N GLU A 194 -8.69 6.83 -15.87
CA GLU A 194 -7.84 8.02 -15.84
C GLU A 194 -6.94 8.04 -14.60
N LEU A 195 -7.54 7.90 -13.41
CA LEU A 195 -6.82 7.94 -12.13
C LEU A 195 -5.80 6.80 -12.02
N THR A 196 -6.19 5.58 -12.38
CA THR A 196 -5.30 4.40 -12.32
C THR A 196 -4.11 4.56 -13.27
N SER A 197 -4.35 5.08 -14.48
CA SER A 197 -3.31 5.27 -15.48
C SER A 197 -2.33 6.41 -15.14
N ASP A 198 -2.77 7.42 -14.37
CA ASP A 198 -1.89 8.54 -13.99
C ASP A 198 -1.00 8.24 -12.78
N ILE A 199 -1.23 7.15 -12.01
CA ILE A 199 -0.42 6.84 -10.80
C ILE A 199 1.09 6.87 -11.08
N ILE A 200 1.57 6.06 -12.03
CA ILE A 200 3.01 5.97 -12.32
C ILE A 200 3.57 7.29 -12.85
N PRO A 201 2.97 7.94 -13.88
CA PRO A 201 3.39 9.27 -14.31
C PRO A 201 3.41 10.33 -13.21
N ARG A 202 2.41 10.31 -12.32
CA ARG A 202 2.26 11.29 -11.23
C ARG A 202 3.37 11.17 -10.19
N TYR A 203 3.66 9.97 -9.73
CA TYR A 203 4.78 9.74 -8.82
C TYR A 203 6.13 10.02 -9.48
N ARG A 204 6.29 9.73 -10.78
CA ARG A 204 7.49 10.12 -11.52
C ARG A 204 7.71 11.63 -11.50
N ARG A 205 6.67 12.45 -11.73
CA ARG A 205 6.76 13.92 -11.64
C ARG A 205 7.20 14.38 -10.23
N LEU A 206 6.65 13.75 -9.18
CA LEU A 206 7.05 14.03 -7.79
C LEU A 206 8.52 13.67 -7.55
N SER A 207 9.02 12.59 -8.14
CA SER A 207 10.41 12.19 -8.02
C SER A 207 11.36 13.10 -8.81
N ASP A 208 11.02 13.44 -10.05
CA ASP A 208 11.80 14.34 -10.91
C ASP A 208 11.95 15.74 -10.29
N SER A 209 10.94 16.18 -9.51
CA SER A 209 11.01 17.45 -8.76
C SER A 209 11.92 17.41 -7.51
N GLY A 210 12.41 16.22 -7.13
CA GLY A 210 13.18 15.99 -5.92
C GLY A 210 12.36 16.04 -4.62
N GLN A 211 11.04 16.05 -4.73
CA GLN A 211 10.13 16.07 -3.58
C GLN A 211 10.03 14.68 -2.94
N VAL A 212 9.92 13.64 -3.76
CA VAL A 212 9.77 12.24 -3.32
C VAL A 212 10.93 11.40 -3.81
N GLU A 213 11.56 10.65 -2.91
CA GLU A 213 12.39 9.52 -3.35
C GLU A 213 11.47 8.31 -3.60
N ILE A 214 11.53 7.75 -4.82
CA ILE A 214 10.91 6.46 -5.09
C ILE A 214 11.94 5.37 -4.80
N SER A 215 11.59 4.45 -3.90
CA SER A 215 12.39 3.27 -3.60
C SER A 215 11.68 2.01 -4.10
N ALA A 216 12.39 0.88 -4.10
CA ALA A 216 11.85 -0.40 -4.55
C ALA A 216 11.93 -1.47 -3.47
N THR A 217 11.28 -2.59 -3.73
CA THR A 217 11.37 -3.86 -2.98
C THR A 217 11.73 -4.97 -3.97
N PRO A 218 12.41 -6.06 -3.57
CA PRO A 218 12.66 -7.17 -4.49
C PRO A 218 11.34 -7.64 -5.16
N HIS A 219 11.38 -7.89 -6.48
CA HIS A 219 10.22 -7.78 -7.39
C HIS A 219 8.86 -8.33 -6.92
N TYR A 220 8.86 -9.56 -6.40
CA TYR A 220 7.64 -10.28 -6.00
C TYR A 220 7.44 -10.29 -4.48
N HIS A 221 8.00 -9.31 -3.77
CA HIS A 221 7.91 -9.19 -2.31
C HIS A 221 8.33 -10.47 -1.54
N PRO A 222 9.44 -11.14 -1.88
CA PRO A 222 9.86 -12.33 -1.16
C PRO A 222 10.40 -11.98 0.24
N LEU A 223 10.12 -12.85 1.22
CA LEU A 223 10.84 -12.87 2.49
C LEU A 223 12.29 -13.34 2.26
N ALA A 224 13.15 -12.39 1.87
CA ALA A 224 14.52 -12.65 1.41
C ALA A 224 15.36 -13.49 2.39
N PRO A 225 15.32 -13.26 3.72
CA PRO A 225 16.05 -14.09 4.67
C PRO A 225 15.72 -15.58 4.54
N LEU A 226 14.43 -15.93 4.39
CA LEU A 226 13.97 -17.32 4.27
C LEU A 226 14.29 -17.93 2.90
N LEU A 227 14.40 -17.12 1.85
CA LEU A 227 14.92 -17.62 0.58
C LEU A 227 16.40 -17.96 0.71
N ILE A 228 17.19 -17.18 1.45
CA ILE A 228 18.63 -17.41 1.59
C ILE A 228 18.92 -18.59 2.52
N ASP A 229 18.37 -18.56 3.74
CA ASP A 229 18.54 -19.60 4.75
C ASP A 229 17.29 -19.70 5.66
N PHE A 230 16.67 -20.88 5.73
CA PHE A 230 15.54 -21.12 6.63
C PHE A 230 15.90 -21.00 8.12
N ASN A 231 17.18 -21.16 8.48
CA ASN A 231 17.62 -20.98 9.87
C ASN A 231 17.52 -19.52 10.33
N SER A 232 17.47 -18.55 9.41
CA SER A 232 17.25 -17.13 9.76
C SER A 232 15.96 -16.92 10.57
N ALA A 233 14.94 -17.76 10.36
CA ALA A 233 13.70 -17.73 11.15
C ALA A 233 13.96 -17.90 12.66
N LYS A 234 14.96 -18.70 13.03
CA LYS A 234 15.27 -19.01 14.44
C LYS A 234 15.92 -17.84 15.17
N GLU A 235 16.44 -16.86 14.46
CA GLU A 235 17.00 -15.65 15.07
C GLU A 235 15.91 -14.80 15.71
N ALA A 236 14.73 -14.75 15.10
CA ALA A 236 13.56 -14.08 15.66
C ALA A 236 12.67 -15.03 16.49
N MET A 237 12.56 -16.29 16.08
CA MET A 237 11.66 -17.29 16.66
C MET A 237 12.41 -18.63 16.86
N PRO A 238 13.12 -18.82 17.99
CA PRO A 238 13.97 -20.00 18.21
C PRO A 238 13.28 -21.35 18.01
N ASP A 239 11.99 -21.43 18.37
CA ASP A 239 11.17 -22.65 18.29
C ASP A 239 10.36 -22.76 16.98
N ALA A 240 10.63 -21.91 15.98
CA ALA A 240 9.90 -21.93 14.72
C ALA A 240 10.03 -23.29 13.99
N PRO A 241 8.92 -23.87 13.52
CA PRO A 241 8.95 -25.10 12.75
C PRO A 241 9.73 -24.89 11.46
N GLN A 242 10.55 -25.86 11.09
CA GLN A 242 11.39 -25.80 9.90
C GLN A 242 10.78 -26.59 8.74
N PRO A 243 10.96 -26.13 7.48
CA PRO A 243 10.61 -26.92 6.31
C PRO A 243 11.35 -28.26 6.30
N LYS A 244 10.75 -29.28 5.67
CA LYS A 244 11.44 -30.56 5.44
C LYS A 244 12.64 -30.42 4.48
N SER A 245 12.61 -29.42 3.61
CA SER A 245 13.73 -29.12 2.71
C SER A 245 14.85 -28.44 3.49
N PRO A 246 16.13 -28.83 3.30
CA PRO A 246 17.25 -28.23 4.02
C PRO A 246 17.53 -26.77 3.62
N HIS A 247 17.15 -26.37 2.41
CA HIS A 247 17.32 -25.00 1.91
C HIS A 247 16.30 -24.70 0.79
N TYR A 248 16.12 -23.42 0.49
CA TYR A 248 15.39 -22.99 -0.69
C TYR A 248 16.27 -23.14 -1.94
N PRO A 249 15.81 -23.79 -3.02
CA PRO A 249 16.62 -24.00 -4.22
C PRO A 249 17.12 -22.69 -4.84
N LYS A 250 18.45 -22.50 -4.85
CA LYS A 250 19.14 -21.31 -5.37
C LYS A 250 18.72 -20.01 -4.68
N GLY A 251 18.46 -20.06 -3.37
CA GLY A 251 18.03 -18.95 -2.52
C GLY A 251 18.65 -17.58 -2.82
N ARG A 252 19.94 -17.43 -2.51
CA ARG A 252 20.70 -16.19 -2.75
C ARG A 252 20.60 -15.70 -4.19
N LEU A 253 20.77 -16.60 -5.17
CA LEU A 253 20.66 -16.26 -6.60
C LEU A 253 19.27 -15.75 -6.99
N ARG A 254 18.21 -16.29 -6.38
CA ARG A 254 16.84 -15.82 -6.62
C ARG A 254 16.60 -14.45 -6.00
N VAL A 255 17.06 -14.22 -4.77
CA VAL A 255 17.01 -12.89 -4.15
C VAL A 255 17.74 -11.85 -5.01
N THR A 256 18.96 -12.17 -5.47
CA THR A 256 19.71 -11.33 -6.42
C THR A 256 18.89 -11.04 -7.68
N ARG A 257 18.23 -12.05 -8.27
CA ARG A 257 17.40 -11.83 -9.45
C ARG A 257 16.18 -10.94 -9.16
N HIS A 258 15.53 -11.10 -8.02
CA HIS A 258 14.41 -10.22 -7.62
C HIS A 258 14.85 -8.76 -7.45
N ILE A 259 16.07 -8.53 -6.94
CA ILE A 259 16.64 -7.17 -6.82
C ILE A 259 16.94 -6.59 -8.20
N GLN A 260 17.57 -7.37 -9.10
CA GLN A 260 17.87 -6.92 -10.46
C GLN A 260 16.60 -6.58 -11.24
N LEU A 261 15.58 -7.43 -11.15
CA LEU A 261 14.26 -7.17 -11.74
C LEU A 261 13.65 -5.88 -11.17
N ALA A 262 13.75 -5.65 -9.86
CA ALA A 262 13.25 -4.42 -9.25
C ALA A 262 13.99 -3.18 -9.75
N LYS A 263 15.31 -3.25 -9.92
CA LYS A 263 16.13 -2.16 -10.49
C LYS A 263 15.78 -1.88 -11.95
N GLU A 264 15.66 -2.93 -12.77
CA GLU A 264 15.24 -2.84 -14.17
C GLU A 264 13.85 -2.20 -14.30
N SER A 265 12.88 -2.69 -13.52
CA SER A 265 11.52 -2.18 -13.39
C SER A 265 11.48 -0.70 -13.04
N HIS A 266 12.18 -0.32 -11.96
CA HIS A 266 12.21 1.05 -11.49
C HIS A 266 12.85 1.99 -12.51
N LYS A 267 13.94 1.57 -13.18
CA LYS A 267 14.58 2.36 -14.23
C LYS A 267 13.67 2.58 -15.43
N ALA A 268 12.91 1.57 -15.84
CA ALA A 268 11.96 1.69 -16.96
C ALA A 268 10.85 2.72 -16.66
N ARG A 269 10.33 2.72 -15.42
CA ARG A 269 9.18 3.55 -15.02
C ARG A 269 9.58 4.96 -14.58
N PHE A 270 10.67 5.08 -13.82
CA PHE A 270 11.09 6.32 -13.15
C PHE A 270 12.41 6.90 -13.66
N GLY A 271 13.07 6.25 -14.62
CA GLY A 271 14.23 6.81 -15.35
C GLY A 271 15.61 6.55 -14.72
N SER A 272 15.68 6.09 -13.47
CA SER A 272 16.94 5.70 -12.80
C SER A 272 16.78 4.41 -11.99
N GLU A 273 17.88 3.78 -11.58
CA GLU A 273 17.80 2.73 -10.56
C GLU A 273 17.39 3.33 -9.19
N PRO A 274 16.71 2.54 -8.33
CA PRO A 274 16.35 2.97 -6.98
C PRO A 274 17.61 3.03 -6.12
N LYS A 275 17.72 4.07 -5.29
CA LYS A 275 18.81 4.17 -4.30
C LYS A 275 18.53 3.30 -3.08
N GLY A 276 17.27 3.26 -2.66
CA GLY A 276 16.76 2.48 -1.55
C GLY A 276 16.12 1.16 -1.93
N MET A 277 16.32 0.16 -1.07
CA MET A 277 15.63 -1.12 -1.16
C MET A 277 14.96 -1.44 0.19
N TRP A 278 13.63 -1.30 0.25
CA TRP A 278 12.84 -1.75 1.40
C TRP A 278 12.59 -3.26 1.28
N PRO A 279 13.07 -4.10 2.21
CA PRO A 279 12.81 -5.53 2.16
C PRO A 279 11.34 -5.83 2.51
N ALA A 280 10.79 -6.90 1.93
CA ALA A 280 9.44 -7.36 2.23
C ALA A 280 9.24 -7.51 3.75
N GLU A 281 8.18 -6.93 4.30
CA GLU A 281 7.86 -6.92 5.74
C GLU A 281 8.98 -6.34 6.63
N GLY A 282 9.90 -5.55 6.09
CA GLY A 282 11.09 -5.11 6.82
C GLY A 282 12.03 -6.26 7.20
N SER A 283 11.89 -7.45 6.58
CA SER A 283 12.62 -8.66 6.98
C SER A 283 14.08 -8.63 6.51
N ILE A 284 15.02 -8.77 7.45
CA ILE A 284 16.47 -8.75 7.17
C ILE A 284 17.19 -9.87 7.91
N SER A 285 18.34 -10.27 7.36
CA SER A 285 19.41 -11.04 7.98
C SER A 285 20.75 -10.45 7.52
N ASP A 286 21.87 -10.85 8.14
CA ASP A 286 23.20 -10.40 7.71
C ASP A 286 23.41 -10.69 6.21
N GLU A 287 23.11 -11.91 5.75
CA GLU A 287 23.25 -12.30 4.34
C GLU A 287 22.30 -11.54 3.41
N THR A 288 21.13 -11.13 3.90
CA THR A 288 20.21 -10.29 3.11
C THR A 288 20.82 -8.92 2.86
N LEU A 289 21.41 -8.31 3.90
CA LEU A 289 22.09 -7.01 3.80
C LEU A 289 23.34 -7.09 2.91
N GLU A 290 24.11 -8.17 3.00
CA GLU A 290 25.24 -8.44 2.10
C GLU A 290 24.80 -8.45 0.63
N VAL A 291 23.73 -9.19 0.30
CA VAL A 291 23.20 -9.25 -1.07
C VAL A 291 22.76 -7.86 -1.54
N PHE A 292 22.13 -7.06 -0.69
CA PHE A 292 21.70 -5.70 -1.04
C PHE A 292 22.91 -4.80 -1.34
N ALA A 293 23.95 -4.87 -0.52
CA ALA A 293 25.18 -4.12 -0.75
C ALA A 293 25.91 -4.57 -2.02
N GLU A 294 26.02 -5.89 -2.28
CA GLU A 294 26.58 -6.44 -3.52
C GLU A 294 25.85 -5.98 -4.78
N GLN A 295 24.53 -5.74 -4.67
CA GLN A 295 23.73 -5.18 -5.77
C GLN A 295 23.76 -3.64 -5.81
N GLY A 296 24.54 -2.99 -4.96
CA GLY A 296 24.73 -1.53 -4.94
C GLY A 296 23.52 -0.76 -4.42
N CYS A 297 22.74 -1.32 -3.50
CA CYS A 297 21.71 -0.58 -2.77
C CYS A 297 22.38 0.36 -1.76
N GLY A 298 21.93 1.61 -1.68
CA GLY A 298 22.51 2.61 -0.76
C GLY A 298 21.89 2.59 0.63
N TRP A 299 20.62 2.19 0.75
CA TRP A 299 19.97 2.02 2.04
C TRP A 299 18.92 0.91 2.05
N ALA A 300 18.68 0.37 3.24
CA ALA A 300 17.58 -0.53 3.60
C ALA A 300 16.96 -0.08 4.92
N ALA A 301 15.80 -0.62 5.29
CA ALA A 301 15.22 -0.33 6.59
C ALA A 301 14.39 -1.51 7.14
N SER A 302 14.18 -1.51 8.46
CA SER A 302 13.52 -2.60 9.20
C SER A 302 12.82 -2.08 10.46
N GLY A 303 12.22 -2.97 11.26
CA GLY A 303 11.49 -2.63 12.49
C GLY A 303 12.38 -2.40 13.71
N GLU A 304 11.89 -1.64 14.69
CA GLU A 304 12.60 -1.40 15.97
C GLU A 304 12.93 -2.71 16.69
N GLY A 305 12.01 -3.67 16.67
CA GLY A 305 12.21 -4.99 17.28
C GLY A 305 13.41 -5.75 16.72
N VAL A 306 13.68 -5.63 15.42
CA VAL A 306 14.87 -6.24 14.79
C VAL A 306 16.13 -5.59 15.35
N LEU A 307 16.20 -4.26 15.38
CA LEU A 307 17.34 -3.53 15.93
C LEU A 307 17.60 -3.90 17.40
N VAL A 308 16.56 -3.90 18.24
CA VAL A 308 16.69 -4.20 19.66
C VAL A 308 17.23 -5.62 19.88
N ASN A 309 16.73 -6.60 19.12
CA ASN A 309 17.22 -7.98 19.21
C ASN A 309 18.67 -8.11 18.74
N SER A 310 19.04 -7.42 17.65
CA SER A 310 20.43 -7.39 17.19
C SER A 310 21.36 -6.73 18.22
N LEU A 311 20.95 -5.62 18.84
CA LEU A 311 21.72 -4.95 19.89
C LEU A 311 21.89 -5.80 21.14
N ARG A 312 20.88 -6.57 21.55
CA ARG A 312 21.00 -7.53 22.68
C ARG A 312 21.95 -8.69 22.38
N LYS A 313 22.03 -9.09 21.10
CA LYS A 313 22.96 -10.13 20.65
C LYS A 313 24.40 -9.60 20.58
N SER A 314 24.59 -8.33 20.24
CA SER A 314 25.92 -7.69 20.14
C SER A 314 26.41 -7.06 21.45
N HIS A 315 25.50 -6.62 22.32
CA HIS A 315 25.76 -5.95 23.60
C HIS A 315 24.88 -6.52 24.71
N GLN A 316 25.41 -6.61 25.93
CA GLN A 316 24.64 -7.15 27.07
C GLN A 316 23.53 -6.20 27.54
N ASP A 317 23.70 -4.88 27.39
CA ASP A 317 22.69 -3.87 27.76
C ASP A 317 22.35 -2.98 26.55
N VAL A 318 21.04 -2.82 26.29
CA VAL A 318 20.53 -1.90 25.26
C VAL A 318 20.41 -0.49 25.86
N PRO A 319 20.99 0.55 25.24
CA PRO A 319 20.88 1.94 25.72
C PRO A 319 19.43 2.48 25.75
N ASP A 320 19.26 3.71 26.25
CA ASP A 320 17.99 4.44 26.10
C ASP A 320 17.57 4.54 24.63
N ARG A 321 16.26 4.50 24.37
CA ARG A 321 15.67 4.55 23.01
C ARG A 321 16.18 5.72 22.19
N ASN A 322 16.37 6.90 22.78
CA ASN A 322 16.87 8.07 22.05
C ASN A 322 18.35 7.93 21.62
N HIS A 323 19.10 7.02 22.24
CA HIS A 323 20.52 6.81 21.95
C HIS A 323 20.76 5.71 20.91
N TYR A 324 19.83 4.78 20.71
CA TYR A 324 20.00 3.74 19.70
C TYR A 324 19.09 3.94 18.47
N LEU A 325 17.85 4.41 18.61
CA LEU A 325 16.88 4.29 17.52
C LEU A 325 17.08 5.31 16.39
N TYR A 326 17.36 6.58 16.74
CA TYR A 326 17.27 7.68 15.78
C TYR A 326 18.58 7.96 15.03
N ARG A 327 19.18 6.91 14.48
CA ARG A 327 20.46 6.96 13.75
C ARG A 327 20.55 5.84 12.71
N PRO A 328 21.35 6.03 11.65
CA PRO A 328 21.64 4.95 10.72
C PRO A 328 22.61 3.94 11.34
N TYR A 329 22.50 2.70 10.90
CA TYR A 329 23.40 1.61 11.24
C TYR A 329 24.07 1.07 9.98
N THR A 330 25.26 0.49 10.14
CA THR A 330 25.98 -0.22 9.09
C THR A 330 26.42 -1.57 9.63
N LEU A 331 26.40 -2.60 8.80
CA LEU A 331 27.01 -3.88 9.15
C LEU A 331 28.54 -3.73 9.16
N GLU A 332 29.23 -4.29 10.15
CA GLU A 332 30.70 -4.13 10.27
C GLU A 332 31.47 -4.75 9.10
N LYS A 333 30.91 -5.79 8.46
CA LYS A 333 31.52 -6.52 7.35
C LYS A 333 30.45 -6.97 6.36
N GLY A 334 30.82 -7.10 5.09
CA GLY A 334 29.97 -7.74 4.08
C GLY A 334 28.88 -6.85 3.45
N ALA A 335 28.57 -5.69 4.05
CA ALA A 335 27.58 -4.75 3.51
C ALA A 335 28.11 -3.32 3.36
N ASP A 336 29.35 -3.17 2.87
CA ASP A 336 29.99 -1.87 2.69
C ASP A 336 29.15 -0.95 1.80
N GLY A 337 28.91 0.28 2.27
CA GLY A 337 28.13 1.29 1.54
C GLY A 337 26.61 1.22 1.73
N LEU A 338 26.08 0.21 2.45
CA LEU A 338 24.66 0.10 2.78
C LEU A 338 24.36 0.68 4.18
N GLN A 339 23.42 1.63 4.25
CA GLN A 339 22.90 2.14 5.52
C GLN A 339 21.56 1.50 5.87
N CYS A 340 21.40 1.07 7.11
CA CYS A 340 20.15 0.55 7.65
C CYS A 340 19.48 1.58 8.57
N PHE A 341 18.20 1.85 8.32
CA PHE A 341 17.36 2.68 9.17
C PHE A 341 16.31 1.82 9.86
N PHE A 342 15.86 2.25 11.05
CA PHE A 342 14.88 1.48 11.80
C PHE A 342 13.66 2.32 12.14
N ARG A 343 12.49 1.72 11.93
CA ARG A 343 11.17 2.29 12.18
C ARG A 343 11.05 2.71 13.64
N ASP A 344 10.51 3.89 13.90
CA ASP A 344 9.95 4.22 15.21
C ASP A 344 8.56 3.56 15.30
N ASP A 345 8.49 2.42 15.99
CA ASP A 345 7.25 1.63 16.05
C ASP A 345 6.11 2.44 16.68
N LYS A 346 6.40 3.16 17.78
CA LYS A 346 5.41 3.99 18.47
C LYS A 346 4.81 5.08 17.57
N LEU A 347 5.65 5.86 16.90
CA LEU A 347 5.19 6.97 16.05
C LEU A 347 4.46 6.47 14.81
N SER A 348 4.94 5.37 14.24
CA SER A 348 4.31 4.73 13.10
C SER A 348 2.93 4.18 13.50
N ASP A 349 2.84 3.39 14.57
CA ASP A 349 1.58 2.81 15.04
C ASP A 349 0.55 3.88 15.44
N LEU A 350 1.00 5.04 15.96
CA LEU A 350 0.11 6.17 16.21
C LEU A 350 -0.59 6.64 14.93
N ILE A 351 0.12 6.72 13.81
CA ILE A 351 -0.48 7.08 12.52
C ILE A 351 -1.36 5.94 12.01
N GLY A 352 -0.82 4.72 11.95
CA GLY A 352 -1.49 3.58 11.31
C GLY A 352 -2.77 3.13 12.04
N PHE A 353 -2.83 3.26 13.36
CA PHE A 353 -3.89 2.59 14.14
C PHE A 353 -4.66 3.50 15.11
N GLU A 354 -4.04 4.57 15.61
CA GLU A 354 -4.65 5.39 16.67
C GLU A 354 -5.26 6.70 16.16
N TYR A 355 -4.53 7.44 15.30
CA TYR A 355 -4.96 8.77 14.87
C TYR A 355 -6.19 8.78 13.97
N SER A 356 -6.56 7.65 13.38
CA SER A 356 -7.83 7.49 12.64
C SER A 356 -9.07 7.78 13.52
N ARG A 357 -8.93 7.70 14.85
CA ARG A 357 -9.99 7.98 15.82
C ARG A 357 -9.95 9.40 16.38
N TRP A 358 -8.94 10.18 16.02
CA TRP A 358 -8.69 11.51 16.56
C TRP A 358 -9.18 12.57 15.59
N HIS A 359 -9.44 13.78 16.11
CA HIS A 359 -9.57 14.94 15.24
C HIS A 359 -8.20 15.27 14.62
N GLY A 360 -8.13 15.39 13.29
CA GLY A 360 -6.84 15.45 12.56
C GLY A 360 -5.87 16.54 13.04
N LYS A 361 -6.40 17.70 13.49
CA LYS A 361 -5.57 18.78 14.05
C LYS A 361 -4.87 18.38 15.36
N ASP A 362 -5.57 17.61 16.20
CA ASP A 362 -5.04 17.19 17.51
C ASP A 362 -4.02 16.06 17.33
N ALA A 363 -4.29 15.13 16.41
CA ALA A 363 -3.35 14.10 15.99
C ALA A 363 -2.03 14.70 15.48
N ALA A 364 -2.09 15.66 14.56
CA ALA A 364 -0.91 16.35 14.02
C ALA A 364 -0.14 17.10 15.12
N LEU A 365 -0.84 17.81 16.01
CA LEU A 365 -0.22 18.51 17.12
C LEU A 365 0.48 17.56 18.10
N HIS A 366 -0.16 16.43 18.42
CA HIS A 366 0.41 15.40 19.27
C HIS A 366 1.66 14.80 18.63
N PHE A 367 1.60 14.43 17.34
CA PHE A 367 2.73 13.89 16.60
C PHE A 367 3.94 14.84 16.60
N VAL A 368 3.72 16.13 16.27
CA VAL A 368 4.76 17.15 16.32
C VAL A 368 5.33 17.34 17.74
N THR A 369 4.51 17.15 18.77
CA THR A 369 4.97 17.22 20.17
C THR A 369 5.88 16.05 20.52
N GLN A 370 5.56 14.82 20.06
CA GLN A 370 6.45 13.67 20.25
C GLN A 370 7.81 13.90 19.55
N LEU A 371 7.81 14.41 18.33
CA LEU A 371 9.03 14.77 17.60
C LEU A 371 9.88 15.82 18.33
N LYS A 372 9.25 16.86 18.89
CA LYS A 372 9.96 17.86 19.71
C LYS A 372 10.60 17.26 20.95
N ASN A 373 9.94 16.28 21.58
CA ASN A 373 10.50 15.57 22.73
C ASN A 373 11.72 14.73 22.35
N ILE A 374 11.68 14.05 21.20
CA ILE A 374 12.82 13.33 20.64
C ILE A 374 14.01 14.28 20.40
N ALA A 375 13.79 15.39 19.69
CA ALA A 375 14.83 16.39 19.45
C ALA A 375 15.45 16.94 20.75
N LYS A 376 14.62 17.15 21.79
CA LYS A 376 15.10 17.65 23.09
C LYS A 376 16.02 16.66 23.79
N ASN A 377 15.68 15.37 23.74
CA ASN A 377 16.36 14.28 24.44
C ASN A 377 17.52 13.67 23.65
N ALA A 378 17.73 14.09 22.40
CA ALA A 378 18.86 13.63 21.60
C ALA A 378 20.22 13.98 22.24
N PRO A 379 21.25 13.14 22.09
CA PRO A 379 22.62 13.43 22.55
C PRO A 379 23.13 14.78 22.07
N GLU A 380 24.06 15.36 22.84
CA GLU A 380 24.67 16.64 22.44
C GLU A 380 25.53 16.48 21.19
N GLY A 381 25.37 17.39 20.23
CA GLY A 381 26.09 17.35 18.95
C GLY A 381 25.47 16.45 17.87
N GLU A 382 24.43 15.68 18.19
CA GLU A 382 23.74 14.81 17.22
C GLU A 382 22.44 15.45 16.68
N THR A 383 22.12 15.15 15.42
CA THR A 383 20.80 15.41 14.82
C THR A 383 20.10 14.07 14.64
N PRO A 384 19.04 13.76 15.41
CA PRO A 384 18.38 12.46 15.33
C PRO A 384 17.62 12.32 14.01
N ILE A 385 17.67 11.11 13.44
CA ILE A 385 16.93 10.73 12.23
C ILE A 385 15.76 9.84 12.67
N VAL A 386 14.54 10.37 12.59
CA VAL A 386 13.32 9.65 12.95
C VAL A 386 12.70 9.05 11.70
N SER A 387 12.68 7.72 11.61
CA SER A 387 12.06 7.01 10.48
C SER A 387 10.66 6.55 10.87
N VAL A 388 9.65 7.03 10.15
CA VAL A 388 8.24 6.64 10.32
C VAL A 388 7.85 5.85 9.08
N ILE A 389 7.61 4.56 9.27
CA ILE A 389 7.50 3.59 8.17
C ILE A 389 6.19 2.82 8.28
N LEU A 390 5.39 2.88 7.23
CA LEU A 390 3.98 2.48 7.23
C LEU A 390 3.59 1.90 5.87
N ASP A 391 2.65 0.97 5.88
CA ASP A 391 1.91 0.61 4.66
C ASP A 391 1.15 1.84 4.18
N GLY A 392 1.18 2.10 2.88
CA GLY A 392 0.62 3.31 2.31
C GLY A 392 -0.90 3.33 2.22
N GLU A 393 -1.54 2.17 2.45
CA GLU A 393 -2.99 2.03 2.57
C GLU A 393 -3.55 2.45 3.95
N ASN A 394 -2.69 2.67 4.96
CA ASN A 394 -3.07 3.18 6.29
C ASN A 394 -3.12 4.70 6.31
#